data_AF-A0A0B0EJE3-F1
#
_entry.id   AF-A0A0B0EJE3-F1
#
_cell.length_a   1.000
_cell.length_b   1.000
_cell.length_c   1.000
_cell.angle_alpha   90.00
_cell.angle_beta   90.00
_cell.angle_gamma   90.00
#
_symmetry.space_group_name_H-M   'P 1'
#
loop_
_entity.id
_entity.type
_entity.pdbx_description
1 polymer ?
#
loop_
_entity_poly.entity_id
_entity_poly.type
_entity_poly.pdbx_seq_one_letter_code
_entity_poly.pdbx_strand_id
1 'polypeptide(L)'
;APTDTDGESVCSTCSHQIECCPNSLTGRMVNISFGLLPHIDTEDPPMAKRFKAIMTRRPSVERMIKRLKCDMSDDRLSKRGNLAFQAYLDKSMIAFHLLLQN
;
A
#
# COMPACT_ATOMS: atom_id res chain seq x y z
N ALA A 1 -20.39 6.26 8.88
CA ALA A 1 -20.25 6.87 10.22
C ALA A 1 -19.39 5.95 11.10
N PRO A 2 -18.74 6.43 12.18
CA PRO A 2 -18.13 5.53 13.15
C PRO A 2 -19.16 4.52 13.64
N THR A 3 -18.73 3.26 13.76
CA THR A 3 -19.53 2.15 14.26
C THR A 3 -19.27 1.98 15.75
N ASP A 4 -20.30 1.66 16.52
CA ASP A 4 -20.18 1.27 17.91
C ASP A 4 -19.54 -0.13 18.01
N THR A 5 -19.26 -0.56 19.24
CA THR A 5 -18.74 -1.88 19.62
C THR A 5 -19.56 -3.06 19.08
N ASP A 6 -20.86 -2.85 18.83
CA ASP A 6 -21.79 -3.83 18.24
C ASP A 6 -21.87 -3.77 16.70
N GLY A 7 -21.07 -2.92 16.04
CA GLY A 7 -21.05 -2.78 14.58
C GLY A 7 -22.16 -1.90 13.99
N GLU A 8 -23.06 -1.40 14.82
CA GLU A 8 -24.12 -0.46 14.44
C GLU A 8 -23.59 0.96 14.27
N SER A 9 -24.18 1.74 13.37
CA SER A 9 -23.74 3.12 13.14
C SER A 9 -24.15 4.03 14.30
N VAL A 10 -23.23 4.76 14.93
CA VAL A 10 -23.56 5.63 16.08
C VAL A 10 -24.60 6.72 15.72
N CYS A 11 -24.75 7.02 14.42
CA CYS A 11 -25.75 7.95 13.91
C CYS A 11 -27.20 7.46 13.97
N SER A 12 -27.47 6.15 14.07
CA SER A 12 -28.85 5.63 14.13
C SER A 12 -29.56 5.95 15.45
N THR A 13 -28.79 6.15 16.53
CA THR A 13 -29.30 6.46 17.88
C THR A 13 -29.12 7.94 18.24
N CYS A 14 -28.70 8.78 17.29
CA CYS A 14 -28.38 10.18 17.55
C CYS A 14 -29.63 11.07 17.54
N SER A 15 -29.85 11.83 18.60
CA SER A 15 -30.98 12.77 18.73
C SER A 15 -31.04 13.83 17.62
N HIS A 16 -29.89 14.17 17.04
CA HIS A 16 -29.79 15.15 15.94
C HIS A 16 -29.91 14.52 14.55
N GLN A 17 -30.18 13.22 14.43
CA GLN A 17 -30.29 12.54 13.13
C GLN A 17 -31.28 13.23 12.18
N ILE A 18 -32.39 13.75 12.72
CA ILE A 18 -33.43 14.46 11.95
C ILE A 18 -32.87 15.73 11.27
N GLU A 19 -32.01 16.49 11.95
CA GLU A 19 -31.38 17.72 11.42
C GLU A 19 -30.13 17.40 10.58
N CYS A 20 -29.43 16.33 10.95
CA CYS A 20 -28.10 15.99 10.48
C CYS A 20 -28.09 15.09 9.24
N CYS A 21 -29.05 14.16 9.16
CA CYS A 21 -29.14 13.03 8.22
C CYS A 21 -30.59 12.51 8.08
N PRO A 22 -31.54 13.32 7.59
CA PRO A 22 -32.97 12.99 7.63
C PRO A 22 -33.34 11.70 6.87
N ASN A 23 -32.59 11.35 5.82
CA ASN A 23 -32.89 10.23 4.92
C ASN A 23 -31.83 9.11 4.94
N SER A 24 -30.82 9.16 5.82
CA SER A 24 -29.71 8.21 5.79
C SER A 24 -29.81 7.16 6.89
N LEU A 25 -29.86 5.89 6.47
CA LEU A 25 -29.85 4.71 7.35
C LEU A 25 -28.45 4.35 7.87
N THR A 26 -27.38 4.83 7.23
CA THR A 26 -25.98 4.43 7.51
C THR A 26 -25.06 5.62 7.88
N GLY A 27 -25.66 6.79 8.14
CA GLY A 27 -25.00 8.02 8.59
C GLY A 27 -24.62 8.99 7.46
N ARG A 28 -23.85 10.04 7.78
CA ARG A 28 -23.39 11.03 6.79
C ARG A 28 -22.47 10.39 5.75
N MET A 29 -22.89 10.40 4.49
CA MET A 29 -22.02 10.15 3.34
C MET A 29 -21.81 11.46 2.61
N VAL A 30 -20.56 11.90 2.50
CA VAL A 30 -20.19 13.04 1.66
C VAL A 30 -19.76 12.45 0.32
N ASN A 31 -20.58 12.65 -0.70
CA ASN A 31 -20.20 12.29 -2.07
C ASN A 31 -19.48 13.48 -2.69
N ILE A 32 -18.18 13.32 -2.96
CA ILE A 32 -17.34 14.35 -3.58
C ILE A 32 -17.22 14.00 -5.05
N SER A 33 -17.51 14.95 -5.94
CA SER A 33 -17.31 14.75 -7.37
C SER A 33 -15.82 14.65 -7.69
N PHE A 34 -15.46 13.78 -8.63
CA PHE A 34 -14.07 13.66 -9.08
C PHE A 34 -13.49 14.96 -9.67
N GLY A 35 -14.35 15.86 -10.16
CA GLY A 35 -13.93 17.20 -10.61
C GLY A 35 -13.32 18.08 -9.50
N LEU A 36 -13.62 17.80 -8.23
CA LEU A 36 -13.01 18.47 -7.07
C LEU A 36 -11.70 17.80 -6.61
N LEU A 37 -11.33 16.67 -7.21
CA LEU A 37 -10.18 15.85 -6.85
C LEU A 37 -9.25 15.68 -8.06
N PRO A 38 -8.59 16.75 -8.56
CA PRO A 38 -7.78 16.70 -9.78
C PRO A 38 -6.54 15.80 -9.66
N HIS A 39 -6.19 15.37 -8.46
CA HIS A 39 -5.10 14.44 -8.18
C HIS A 39 -5.51 12.96 -8.32
N ILE A 40 -6.80 12.67 -8.50
CA ILE A 40 -7.31 11.32 -8.69
C ILE A 40 -7.66 11.15 -10.17
N ASP A 41 -6.94 10.26 -10.84
CA ASP A 41 -7.33 9.79 -12.17
C ASP A 41 -8.63 8.97 -12.06
N THR A 42 -9.65 9.37 -12.79
CA THR A 42 -10.96 8.69 -12.80
C THR A 42 -10.92 7.36 -13.54
N GLU A 43 -10.05 7.22 -14.54
CA GLU A 43 -9.89 5.98 -15.32
C GLU A 43 -9.01 4.97 -14.58
N ASP A 44 -8.09 5.45 -13.74
CA ASP A 44 -7.25 4.62 -12.88
C ASP A 44 -7.13 5.10 -11.42
N PRO A 45 -8.22 4.99 -10.64
CA PRO A 45 -8.21 5.51 -9.28
C PRO A 45 -7.34 4.63 -8.36
N PRO A 46 -6.58 5.21 -7.42
CA PRO A 46 -5.68 4.47 -6.51
C PRO A 46 -6.42 3.49 -5.58
N MET A 47 -7.74 3.65 -5.45
CA MET A 47 -8.63 2.78 -4.68
C MET A 47 -9.14 1.59 -5.50
N ALA A 48 -8.82 1.50 -6.79
CA ALA A 48 -9.22 0.38 -7.64
C ALA A 48 -8.64 -0.94 -7.12
N LYS A 49 -9.40 -2.04 -7.29
CA LYS A 49 -8.99 -3.38 -6.84
C LYS A 49 -7.61 -3.80 -7.38
N ARG A 50 -7.25 -3.34 -8.60
CA ARG A 50 -5.94 -3.60 -9.21
C ARG A 50 -4.78 -2.98 -8.43
N PHE A 51 -4.91 -1.74 -7.95
CA PHE A 51 -3.88 -1.12 -7.11
C PHE A 51 -3.70 -1.87 -5.81
N LYS A 52 -4.79 -2.29 -5.17
CA LYS A 52 -4.73 -3.12 -3.96
C LYS A 52 -3.97 -4.42 -4.22
N ALA A 53 -4.23 -5.09 -5.35
CA ALA A 53 -3.54 -6.33 -5.74
C ALA A 53 -2.07 -6.13 -6.15
N ILE A 54 -1.68 -4.96 -6.66
CA ILE A 54 -0.28 -4.62 -6.92
C ILE A 54 0.45 -4.33 -5.61
N MET A 55 -0.18 -3.53 -4.73
CA MET A 55 0.42 -3.12 -3.45
C MET A 55 0.59 -4.29 -2.47
N THR A 56 -0.21 -5.35 -2.57
CA THR A 56 0.01 -6.57 -1.76
C THR A 56 1.33 -7.27 -2.08
N ARG A 57 1.92 -7.04 -3.26
CA ARG A 57 3.23 -7.61 -3.65
C ARG A 57 4.42 -6.82 -3.13
N ARG A 58 4.21 -5.55 -2.72
CA ARG A 58 5.28 -4.65 -2.25
C ARG A 58 6.11 -5.23 -1.07
N PRO A 59 5.51 -5.86 -0.04
CA PRO A 59 6.28 -6.48 1.04
C PRO A 59 7.20 -7.61 0.56
N SER A 60 6.90 -8.27 -0.57
CA SER A 60 7.77 -9.31 -1.10
C SER A 60 9.06 -8.73 -1.69
N VAL A 61 8.98 -7.58 -2.37
CA VAL A 61 10.16 -6.86 -2.87
C VAL A 61 11.01 -6.32 -1.71
N GLU A 62 10.37 -5.72 -0.70
CA GLU A 62 11.07 -5.22 0.49
C GLU A 62 11.78 -6.33 1.26
N ARG A 63 11.14 -7.50 1.40
CA ARG A 63 11.78 -8.70 1.99
C ARG A 63 12.96 -9.20 1.15
N MET A 64 12.86 -9.19 -0.18
CA MET A 64 13.98 -9.53 -1.05
C MET A 64 15.16 -8.58 -0.82
N ILE A 65 14.93 -7.26 -0.82
CA ILE A 65 15.99 -6.27 -0.60
C ILE A 65 16.63 -6.46 0.78
N LYS A 66 15.82 -6.75 1.82
CA LYS A 66 16.35 -7.04 3.15
C LYS A 66 17.27 -8.26 3.14
N ARG A 67 16.91 -9.34 2.45
CA ARG A 67 17.73 -10.56 2.35
C ARG A 67 19.07 -10.29 1.66
N LEU A 68 19.03 -9.58 0.53
CA LEU A 68 20.25 -9.18 -0.19
C LEU A 68 21.17 -8.35 0.72
N LYS A 69 20.62 -7.34 1.39
CA LYS A 69 21.41 -6.46 2.27
C LYS A 69 21.92 -7.18 3.52
N CYS A 70 21.04 -7.78 4.31
CA CYS A 70 21.36 -8.28 5.65
C CYS A 70 21.81 -9.74 5.65
N ASP A 71 21.12 -10.62 4.93
CA ASP A 71 21.39 -12.07 5.00
C ASP A 71 22.58 -12.43 4.12
N MET A 72 22.73 -11.78 2.96
CA MET A 72 23.91 -11.90 2.10
C MET A 72 25.02 -10.90 2.44
N SER A 73 24.80 -10.01 3.41
CA SER A 73 25.76 -9.01 3.88
C SER A 73 26.29 -8.07 2.79
N ASP A 74 25.49 -7.80 1.74
CA ASP A 74 25.85 -6.84 0.69
C ASP A 74 26.00 -5.41 1.24
N ASP A 75 25.43 -5.13 2.41
CA ASP A 75 25.61 -3.86 3.13
C ASP A 75 27.02 -3.66 3.71
N ARG A 76 27.78 -4.74 3.89
CA ARG A 76 29.15 -4.74 4.43
C ARG A 76 30.21 -4.88 3.35
N LEU A 77 29.83 -4.79 2.07
CA LEU A 77 30.73 -5.03 0.96
C LEU A 77 31.80 -3.93 0.84
N SER A 78 33.07 -4.32 0.93
CA SER A 78 34.21 -3.41 0.80
C SER A 78 34.97 -3.64 -0.52
N LYS A 79 34.32 -3.36 -1.66
CA LYS A 79 34.99 -3.36 -2.98
C LYS A 79 35.48 -1.95 -3.32
N ARG A 80 36.73 -1.83 -3.75
CA ARG A 80 37.32 -0.56 -4.17
C ARG A 80 36.83 -0.20 -5.57
N GLY A 81 36.19 0.95 -5.72
CA GLY A 81 35.69 1.48 -6.99
C GLY A 81 34.24 1.09 -7.28
N ASN A 82 33.48 2.06 -7.82
CA ASN A 82 32.03 1.94 -8.01
C ASN A 82 31.64 0.79 -8.95
N LEU A 83 32.39 0.61 -10.05
CA LEU A 83 32.12 -0.45 -11.02
C LEU A 83 32.26 -1.85 -10.41
N ALA A 84 33.32 -2.08 -9.62
CA ALA A 84 33.55 -3.36 -8.96
C ALA A 84 32.52 -3.64 -7.86
N PHE A 85 32.05 -2.59 -7.18
CA PHE A 85 30.97 -2.69 -6.19
C PHE A 85 29.64 -3.04 -6.86
N GLN A 86 29.24 -2.31 -7.91
CA GLN A 86 27.99 -2.56 -8.63
C GLN A 86 27.97 -3.95 -9.27
N ALA A 87 29.05 -4.37 -9.92
CA ALA A 87 29.14 -5.69 -10.55
C ALA A 87 28.97 -6.84 -9.54
N TYR A 88 29.39 -6.64 -8.28
CA TYR A 88 29.17 -7.64 -7.23
C TYR A 88 27.70 -7.70 -6.81
N LEU A 89 27.05 -6.54 -6.63
CA LEU A 89 25.61 -6.48 -6.30
C LEU A 89 24.75 -7.09 -7.40
N ASP A 90 25.08 -6.84 -8.67
CA ASP A 90 24.35 -7.42 -9.80
C ASP A 90 24.50 -8.95 -9.79
N LYS A 91 25.69 -9.46 -9.46
CA LYS A 91 25.95 -10.90 -9.32
C LYS A 91 25.14 -11.52 -8.18
N SER A 92 25.08 -10.89 -6.99
CA SER A 92 24.28 -11.40 -5.87
C SER A 92 22.78 -11.36 -6.17
N MET A 93 22.30 -10.32 -6.85
CA MET A 93 20.91 -10.22 -7.30
C MET A 93 20.54 -11.33 -8.30
N ILE A 94 21.37 -11.57 -9.32
CA ILE A 94 21.14 -12.64 -10.31
C ILE A 94 21.15 -14.01 -9.62
N ALA A 95 22.13 -14.27 -8.74
CA ALA A 95 22.19 -15.52 -7.99
C ALA A 95 20.94 -15.73 -7.14
N PHE A 96 20.44 -14.69 -6.48
CA PHE A 96 19.21 -14.75 -5.69
C PHE A 96 17.98 -15.06 -6.55
N HIS A 97 17.87 -14.46 -7.74
CA HIS A 97 16.78 -14.77 -8.67
C HIS A 97 16.81 -16.23 -9.16
N LEU A 98 17.99 -16.79 -9.44
CA LEU A 98 18.14 -18.19 -9.82
C LEU A 98 17.75 -19.13 -8.68
N LEU A 99 18.12 -18.81 -7.44
CA LEU A 99 17.79 -19.62 -6.26
C LEU A 99 16.30 -19.59 -5.90
N LEU A 100 15.59 -18.50 -6.22
CA LEU A 100 14.15 -18.39 -6.01
C LEU A 100 13.29 -19.01 -7.12
N GLN A 101 13.88 -19.39 -8.26
CA GLN A 101 13.15 -19.99 -9.39
C GLN A 101 12.83 -21.49 -9.22
N ASN A 102 13.22 -22.11 -8.09
CA ASN A 102 12.90 -23.50 -7.76
C ASN A 102 11.55 -23.64 -7.04
#